data_AF-A0A445CYG3-F1
#
_entry.id   AF-A0A445CYG3-F1
#
_cell.length_a   1.000
_cell.length_b   1.000
_cell.length_c   1.000
_cell.angle_alpha   90.00
_cell.angle_beta   90.00
_cell.angle_gamma   90.00
#
_symmetry.space_group_name_H-M   'P 1'
#
loop_
_entity.id
_entity.type
_entity.pdbx_description
1 polymer ?
#
loop_
_entity_poly.entity_id
_entity_poly.type
_entity_poly.pdbx_seq_one_letter_code
_entity_poly.pdbx_strand_id
1 'polypeptide(L)' 'MIKLIAKITSRKIVVRDRNRFHHFENGHCSCKDYW' A
#
# COMPACT_ATOMS: atom_id res chain seq x y z
N MET A 1 -8.32 -3.20 0.58
CA MET A 1 -8.62 -2.51 1.85
C MET A 1 -7.51 -1.55 2.29
N ILE A 2 -6.24 -1.97 2.28
CA ILE A 2 -5.09 -1.15 2.72
C ILE A 2 -4.99 0.19 1.99
N LYS A 3 -5.31 0.23 0.70
CA LYS A 3 -5.45 1.46 -0.09
C LYS A 3 -6.38 2.50 0.55
N LEU A 4 -7.59 2.08 0.94
CA LEU A 4 -8.57 2.99 1.54
C LEU A 4 -8.06 3.53 2.88
N ILE A 5 -7.39 2.69 3.67
CA ILE A 5 -6.78 3.08 4.94
C ILE A 5 -5.66 4.09 4.69
N ALA A 6 -4.76 3.85 3.74
CA ALA A 6 -3.70 4.78 3.37
C ALA A 6 -4.26 6.14 2.91
N LYS A 7 -5.38 6.14 2.17
CA LYS A 7 -6.08 7.35 1.71
C LYS A 7 -6.77 8.12 2.84
N ILE A 8 -7.46 7.44 3.76
CA ILE A 8 -8.18 8.10 4.88
C ILE A 8 -7.19 8.63 5.92
N THR A 9 -6.14 7.86 6.20
CA THR A 9 -5.14 8.23 7.22
C THR A 9 -4.08 9.20 6.69
N SER A 10 -4.06 9.48 5.38
CA SER A 10 -3.00 10.26 4.71
C SER A 10 -1.60 9.84 5.14
N ARG A 11 -1.40 8.54 5.36
CA ARG A 11 -0.15 7.95 5.82
C ARG A 11 0.33 6.92 4.82
N LYS A 12 1.65 6.87 4.66
CA LYS A 12 2.32 5.81 3.91
C LYS A 12 2.27 4.51 4.72
N ILE A 13 1.66 3.48 4.15
CA ILE A 13 1.60 2.15 4.75
C ILE A 13 2.55 1.24 3.97
N VAL A 14 3.48 0.60 4.66
CA VAL A 14 4.41 -0.36 4.06
C VAL A 14 4.05 -1.76 4.55
N VAL A 15 3.78 -2.66 3.61
CA VAL A 15 3.44 -4.06 3.90
C VAL A 15 4.46 -4.96 3.24
N ARG A 16 4.96 -5.94 3.97
CA ARG A 16 5.89 -6.94 3.45
C ARG A 16 5.13 -8.23 3.13
N ASP A 17 5.27 -8.71 1.90
CA ASP A 17 4.87 -10.08 1.54
C ASP A 17 6.11 -11.01 1.55
N ARG A 18 5.94 -12.25 1.09
CA ARG A 18 7.00 -13.26 1.09
C ARG A 18 8.22 -12.89 0.23
N ASN A 19 8.05 -12.06 -0.81
CA ASN A 19 9.06 -11.75 -1.82
C ASN A 19 9.38 -10.25 -1.99
N ARG A 20 8.55 -9.32 -1.49
CA ARG A 20 8.69 -7.87 -1.72
C ARG A 20 7.96 -7.01 -0.69
N PHE A 21 8.26 -5.71 -0.73
CA PHE A 21 7.54 -4.67 0.00
C PHE A 21 6.55 -3.94 -0.91
N HIS A 22 5.35 -3.72 -0.38
CA HIS A 22 4.27 -2.95 -0.97
C HIS A 22 4.20 -1.61 -0.27
N HIS A 23 4.34 -0.52 -1.02
CA HIS A 23 4.17 0.82 -0.48
C HIS A 23 2.80 1.35 -0.91
N PHE A 24 1.93 1.58 0.06
CA PHE A 24 0.62 2.18 -0.14
C PHE A 24 0.66 3.65 0.26
N GLU A 25 0.29 4.52 -0.67
CA GLU A 25 0.26 5.97 -0.48
C GLU A 25 -0.92 6.55 -1.27
N ASN A 26 -1.71 7.43 -0.64
CA ASN A 26 -2.89 8.05 -1.26
C ASN A 26 -3.89 7.07 -1.90
N GLY A 27 -3.92 5.84 -1.41
CA GLY A 27 -4.77 4.78 -1.94
C GLY A 27 -4.25 4.06 -3.18
N HIS A 28 -3.00 4.30 -3.58
CA HIS A 28 -2.32 3.54 -4.62
C HIS A 28 -1.19 2.70 -4.04
N CYS A 29 -0.94 1.54 -4.65
CA CYS A 29 0.21 0.70 -4.33
C CYS A 29 1.32 0.92 -5.36
N SER A 30 2.57 1.04 -4.91
CA SER A 30 3.76 1.12 -5.78
C SER A 30 3.92 -0.12 -6.68
N CYS A 31 3.32 -1.24 -6.29
CA CYS A 31 3.41 -2.52 -6.99
C CYS A 31 2.38 -2.67 -8.13
N LYS A 32 1.69 -1.59 -8.55
CA LYS A 32 0.70 -1.61 -9.64
C LYS A 32 -0.38 -2.71 -9.49
N ASP A 33 -0.79 -2.99 -8.26
CA ASP A 33 -1.77 -4.04 -7.93
C ASP A 33 -1.33 -5.49 -8.20
N TYR A 34 -0.04 -5.71 -8.46
CA TYR A 34 0.54 -7.04 -8.35
C TYR A 34 0.74 -7.38 -6.87
N TRP A 35 -0.33 -7.90 -6.24
CA TRP A 35 -0.28 -8.50 -4.89
C TRP A 35 0.48 -9.82 -4.91
#